data_AF-A0A1R1AI59-F1
#
_entry.id   AF-A0A1R1AI59-F1
#
_cell.length_a   1.000
_cell.length_b   1.000
_cell.length_c   1.000
_cell.angle_alpha   90.00
_cell.angle_beta   90.00
_cell.angle_gamma   90.00
#
_symmetry.space_group_name_H-M   'P 1'
#
loop_
_entity.id
_entity.type
_entity.pdbx_description
1 polymer ?
#
loop_
_entity_poly.entity_id
_entity_poly.type
_entity_poly.pdbx_seq_one_letter_code
_entity_poly.pdbx_strand_id
1 'polypeptide(L)'
;MTTFPVISPEEMVKRLAHPGRQIRMVLDTDTFNEIDDQFAVTYGLLSADNMIVEAFYAAPFFNELSTGPADGMEKSYQEILKIRRILGREDVPVFRGATSFQPAADVPVDSEAAWDLVKRAMASDPSDPLYVVGIAAITNVAAALLLEPAIIERIVVVWLGGNALHWPDTREFNLQQDIHASRLMFDCGVPLILMPCLGVATHLQTSLSELRDYVKGQGEIGDYLYETYENCSSDHFGYSRVIWDIAVIAWLNNPEWCWSTLVHSPRLSDDFRWSVDTNRHFIRCVHFIRRDDVFRDLFCKIQESAR
;
A
#
# COMPACT_ATOMS: atom_id res chain seq x y z
N MET A 1 21.40 0.51 -16.93
CA MET A 1 21.41 -0.27 -15.68
C MET A 1 21.86 0.57 -14.52
N THR A 2 20.87 1.03 -13.75
CA THR A 2 21.05 1.67 -12.44
C THR A 2 21.70 0.69 -11.46
N THR A 3 22.65 1.15 -10.66
CA THR A 3 23.29 0.34 -9.61
C THR A 3 22.77 0.79 -8.25
N PHE A 4 22.26 -0.14 -7.45
CA PHE A 4 21.75 0.15 -6.10
C PHE A 4 22.80 -0.16 -5.03
N PRO A 5 22.88 0.63 -3.95
CA PRO A 5 23.61 0.26 -2.75
C PRO A 5 23.18 -1.11 -2.22
N VAL A 6 24.14 -1.90 -1.75
CA VAL A 6 23.88 -3.25 -1.20
C VAL A 6 23.75 -3.16 0.31
N ILE A 7 22.56 -3.50 0.81
CA ILE A 7 22.29 -3.63 2.24
C ILE A 7 22.81 -4.98 2.74
N SER A 8 23.57 -4.97 3.85
CA SER A 8 24.07 -6.22 4.45
C SER A 8 22.91 -7.12 4.90
N PRO A 9 23.06 -8.46 4.92
CA PRO A 9 22.00 -9.36 5.38
C PRO A 9 21.50 -9.06 6.81
N GLU A 10 22.39 -8.68 7.72
CA GLU A 10 22.04 -8.31 9.09
C GLU A 10 21.15 -7.06 9.14
N GLU A 11 21.56 -6.02 8.42
CA GLU A 11 20.79 -4.78 8.33
C GLU A 11 19.46 -4.99 7.60
N MET A 12 19.43 -5.84 6.57
CA MET A 12 18.20 -6.22 5.87
C MET A 12 17.19 -6.88 6.83
N VAL A 13 17.63 -7.87 7.61
CA VAL A 13 16.76 -8.54 8.59
C VAL A 13 16.22 -7.55 9.62
N LYS A 14 17.05 -6.61 10.09
CA LYS A 14 16.65 -5.57 11.03
C LYS A 14 15.60 -4.63 10.43
N ARG A 15 15.78 -4.18 9.19
CA ARG A 15 14.84 -3.28 8.49
C ARG A 15 13.51 -3.93 8.16
N LEU A 16 13.52 -5.25 7.95
CA LEU A 16 12.31 -6.03 7.71
C LEU A 16 11.54 -6.33 9.00
N ALA A 17 12.09 -6.09 10.18
CA ALA A 17 11.35 -6.23 11.43
C ALA A 17 10.39 -5.03 11.62
N HIS A 18 9.25 -5.28 12.26
CA HIS A 18 8.39 -4.19 12.71
C HIS A 18 9.14 -3.37 13.78
N PRO A 19 9.16 -2.02 13.71
CA PRO A 19 10.05 -1.22 14.53
C PRO A 19 9.60 -1.08 15.98
N GLY A 20 8.35 -1.46 16.31
CA GLY A 20 7.81 -1.46 17.67
C GLY A 20 7.66 -0.06 18.29
N ARG A 21 7.59 0.96 17.43
CA ARG A 21 7.44 2.37 17.74
C ARG A 21 6.54 3.02 16.69
N GLN A 22 6.16 4.27 16.92
CA GLN A 22 5.42 5.05 15.93
C GLN A 22 6.20 5.15 14.61
N ILE A 23 5.51 4.88 13.51
CA ILE A 23 6.08 4.77 12.16
C ILE A 23 5.83 6.05 11.37
N ARG A 24 6.87 6.64 10.78
CA ARG A 24 6.71 7.71 9.78
C ARG A 24 6.50 7.07 8.43
N MET A 25 5.42 7.44 7.74
CA MET A 25 5.08 6.82 6.47
C MET A 25 4.57 7.81 5.42
N VAL A 26 4.66 7.40 4.16
CA VAL A 26 3.95 7.98 3.03
C VAL A 26 3.07 6.89 2.40
N LEU A 27 1.87 7.25 1.93
CA LEU A 27 0.93 6.31 1.32
C LEU A 27 0.79 6.56 -0.19
N ASP A 28 1.18 5.58 -0.99
CA ASP A 28 1.03 5.54 -2.45
C ASP A 28 -0.19 4.68 -2.81
N THR A 29 -1.25 5.31 -3.32
CA THR A 29 -2.60 4.74 -3.45
C THR A 29 -3.30 5.24 -4.71
N ASP A 30 -4.10 4.38 -5.32
CA ASP A 30 -4.97 4.66 -6.45
C ASP A 30 -6.42 4.82 -5.97
N THR A 31 -6.66 5.72 -5.00
CA THR A 31 -7.88 5.87 -4.18
C THR A 31 -9.24 5.96 -4.88
N PHE A 32 -9.29 6.01 -6.21
CA PHE A 32 -10.54 5.95 -6.98
C PHE A 32 -10.75 4.59 -7.67
N ASN A 33 -9.78 3.68 -7.62
CA ASN A 33 -9.77 2.42 -8.33
C ASN A 33 -10.77 1.41 -7.75
N GLU A 34 -10.80 1.23 -6.43
CA GLU A 34 -11.75 0.36 -5.75
C GLU A 34 -12.26 1.03 -4.46
N ILE A 35 -13.09 0.31 -3.69
CA ILE A 35 -13.73 0.85 -2.49
C ILE A 35 -12.88 0.72 -1.23
N ASP A 36 -11.75 0.03 -1.28
CA ASP A 36 -10.94 -0.34 -0.13
C ASP A 36 -9.81 0.64 0.16
N ASP A 37 -9.31 1.35 -0.86
CA ASP A 37 -8.39 2.47 -0.68
C ASP A 37 -8.94 3.52 0.29
N GLN A 38 -10.24 3.85 0.21
CA GLN A 38 -10.83 4.87 1.08
C GLN A 38 -10.83 4.41 2.55
N PHE A 39 -11.02 3.11 2.79
CA PHE A 39 -10.85 2.53 4.12
C PHE A 39 -9.39 2.59 4.55
N ALA A 40 -8.43 2.28 3.68
CA ALA A 40 -7.00 2.31 4.02
C ALA A 40 -6.50 3.73 4.33
N VAL A 41 -6.86 4.73 3.53
CA VAL A 41 -6.55 6.15 3.79
C VAL A 41 -7.14 6.59 5.13
N THR A 42 -8.41 6.28 5.38
CA THR A 42 -9.07 6.58 6.65
C THR A 42 -8.37 5.90 7.81
N TYR A 43 -8.09 4.60 7.67
CA TYR A 43 -7.48 3.81 8.72
C TYR A 43 -6.08 4.31 9.08
N GLY A 44 -5.27 4.67 8.09
CA GLY A 44 -3.95 5.27 8.29
C GLY A 44 -4.03 6.61 9.02
N LEU A 45 -4.93 7.50 8.62
CA LEU A 45 -5.10 8.82 9.26
C LEU A 45 -5.61 8.74 10.70
N LEU A 46 -6.48 7.76 11.00
CA LEU A 46 -7.01 7.54 12.34
C LEU A 46 -6.07 6.70 13.23
N SER A 47 -4.96 6.19 12.69
CA SER A 47 -3.98 5.37 13.43
C SER A 47 -2.82 6.20 14.02
N ALA A 48 -3.11 7.43 14.48
CA ALA A 48 -2.10 8.38 14.93
C ALA A 48 -1.23 7.87 16.10
N ASP A 49 -1.72 6.93 16.91
CA ASP A 49 -0.95 6.32 18.00
C ASP A 49 0.21 5.43 17.48
N ASN A 50 0.07 4.85 16.29
CA ASN A 50 1.03 3.89 15.73
C ASN A 50 1.78 4.44 14.51
N MET A 51 1.22 5.43 13.80
CA MET A 51 1.85 5.96 12.59
C MET A 51 1.57 7.45 12.37
N ILE A 52 2.48 8.10 11.65
CA ILE A 52 2.37 9.47 11.17
C ILE A 52 2.37 9.39 9.64
N VAL A 53 1.24 9.73 9.03
CA VAL A 53 1.15 9.89 7.57
C VAL A 53 1.71 11.25 7.20
N GLU A 54 2.89 11.26 6.57
CA GLU A 54 3.61 12.48 6.21
C GLU A 54 3.21 13.04 4.82
N ALA A 55 2.70 12.19 3.94
CA ALA A 55 2.17 12.55 2.62
C ALA A 55 1.32 11.42 2.02
N PHE A 56 0.45 11.79 1.07
CA PHE A 56 -0.13 10.83 0.12
C PHE A 56 0.35 11.07 -1.30
N TYR A 57 0.46 9.99 -2.05
CA TYR A 57 0.83 9.96 -3.46
C TYR A 57 -0.29 9.30 -4.25
N ALA A 58 -0.85 10.04 -5.21
CA ALA A 58 -1.85 9.50 -6.11
C ALA A 58 -1.14 8.65 -7.17
N ALA A 59 -1.33 7.33 -7.14
CA ALA A 59 -0.76 6.41 -8.11
C ALA A 59 -1.62 6.31 -9.38
N PRO A 60 -1.02 6.03 -10.55
CA PRO A 60 -1.78 5.75 -11.76
C PRO A 60 -2.48 4.40 -11.69
N PHE A 61 -3.68 4.33 -12.23
CA PHE A 61 -4.37 3.07 -12.52
C PHE A 61 -5.16 3.17 -13.82
N PHE A 62 -5.49 2.03 -14.41
CA PHE A 62 -6.24 1.93 -15.64
C PHE A 62 -7.14 0.69 -15.67
N ASN A 63 -8.45 0.97 -15.63
CA ASN A 63 -9.56 0.03 -15.78
C ASN A 63 -10.79 0.79 -16.29
N GLU A 64 -11.98 0.19 -16.21
CA GLU A 64 -13.25 0.79 -16.63
C GLU A 64 -13.62 2.12 -15.94
N LEU A 65 -13.02 2.44 -14.79
CA LEU A 65 -13.26 3.69 -14.06
C LEU A 65 -12.41 4.85 -14.56
N SER A 66 -11.54 4.64 -15.56
CA SER A 66 -10.64 5.68 -16.08
C SER A 66 -10.46 5.61 -17.60
N THR A 67 -10.04 6.73 -18.19
CA THR A 67 -9.70 6.80 -19.63
C THR A 67 -8.22 6.49 -19.92
N GLY A 68 -7.43 6.29 -18.88
CA GLY A 68 -6.00 5.98 -18.93
C GLY A 68 -5.31 6.23 -17.59
N PRO A 69 -4.02 5.86 -17.46
CA PRO A 69 -3.26 5.99 -16.21
C PRO A 69 -3.26 7.40 -15.60
N ALA A 70 -3.17 8.43 -16.46
CA ALA A 70 -3.22 9.84 -16.03
C ALA A 70 -4.58 10.24 -15.44
N ASP A 71 -5.67 9.77 -16.02
CA ASP A 71 -7.03 10.04 -15.53
C ASP A 71 -7.30 9.29 -14.23
N GLY A 72 -6.83 8.03 -14.12
CA GLY A 72 -6.87 7.28 -12.87
C GLY A 72 -6.10 7.98 -11.73
N MET A 73 -4.88 8.45 -12.02
CA MET A 73 -4.10 9.24 -11.07
C MET A 73 -4.84 10.50 -10.61
N GLU A 74 -5.38 11.30 -11.54
CA GLU A 74 -6.07 12.55 -11.18
C GLU A 74 -7.32 12.28 -10.35
N LYS A 75 -8.11 11.25 -10.68
CA LYS A 75 -9.27 10.84 -9.89
C LYS A 75 -8.89 10.44 -8.47
N SER A 76 -7.82 9.66 -8.32
CA SER A 76 -7.28 9.27 -7.01
C SER A 76 -6.83 10.49 -6.21
N TYR A 77 -6.12 11.44 -6.84
CA TYR A 77 -5.71 12.70 -6.22
C TYR A 77 -6.90 13.48 -5.65
N GLN A 78 -8.01 13.57 -6.40
CA GLN A 78 -9.23 14.25 -5.96
C GLN A 78 -9.93 13.48 -4.82
N GLU A 79 -9.95 12.15 -4.85
CA GLU A 79 -10.58 11.36 -3.78
C GLU A 79 -9.79 11.44 -2.47
N ILE A 80 -8.46 11.46 -2.52
CA ILE A 80 -7.62 11.71 -1.34
C ILE A 80 -7.87 13.11 -0.76
N LEU A 81 -8.03 14.14 -1.60
CA LEU A 81 -8.41 15.49 -1.15
C LEU A 81 -9.76 15.49 -0.44
N LYS A 82 -10.73 14.75 -0.95
CA LYS A 82 -12.06 14.63 -0.34
C LYS A 82 -11.99 13.96 1.04
N ILE A 83 -11.33 12.81 1.15
CA ILE A 83 -11.25 12.05 2.42
C ILE A 83 -10.54 12.87 3.49
N ARG A 84 -9.41 13.52 3.17
CA ARG A 84 -8.69 14.33 4.16
C ARG A 84 -9.55 15.48 4.68
N ARG A 85 -10.35 16.09 3.81
CA ARG A 85 -11.24 17.20 4.18
C ARG A 85 -12.32 16.71 5.15
N ILE A 86 -12.93 15.55 4.87
CA ILE A 86 -13.91 14.91 5.77
C ILE A 86 -13.29 14.66 7.16
N LEU A 87 -12.02 14.22 7.19
CA LEU A 87 -11.29 13.94 8.42
C LEU A 87 -10.62 15.17 9.06
N GLY A 88 -10.73 16.37 8.47
CA GLY A 88 -10.05 17.57 8.95
C GLY A 88 -8.51 17.48 8.91
N ARG A 89 -7.95 16.64 8.03
CA ARG A 89 -6.51 16.38 7.87
C ARG A 89 -5.90 17.03 6.63
N GLU A 90 -6.33 18.26 6.33
CA GLU A 90 -5.78 19.06 5.23
C GLU A 90 -4.32 19.48 5.46
N ASP A 91 -3.79 19.29 6.67
CA ASP A 91 -2.38 19.45 7.02
C ASP A 91 -1.46 18.46 6.30
N VAL A 92 -1.98 17.29 5.91
CA VAL A 92 -1.19 16.26 5.23
C VAL A 92 -1.09 16.59 3.73
N PRO A 93 0.13 16.80 3.19
CA PRO A 93 0.32 17.15 1.79
C PRO A 93 0.06 15.96 0.87
N VAL A 94 -0.37 16.25 -0.35
CA VAL A 94 -0.66 15.22 -1.36
C VAL A 94 -0.15 15.65 -2.70
N PHE A 95 0.45 14.70 -3.39
CA PHE A 95 1.19 14.94 -4.62
C PHE A 95 0.62 14.10 -5.75
N ARG A 96 0.60 14.68 -6.94
CA ARG A 96 0.26 13.95 -8.15
C ARG A 96 1.39 12.98 -8.48
N GLY A 97 1.04 11.73 -8.75
CA GLY A 97 1.98 10.73 -9.21
C GLY A 97 2.17 10.71 -10.71
N ALA A 98 2.77 9.61 -11.15
CA ALA A 98 3.03 9.31 -12.54
C ALA A 98 1.74 9.32 -13.36
N THR A 99 1.83 9.83 -14.58
CA THR A 99 0.71 9.87 -15.55
C THR A 99 0.72 8.70 -16.53
N SER A 100 1.68 7.79 -16.37
CA SER A 100 1.85 6.54 -17.12
C SER A 100 2.56 5.50 -16.25
N PHE A 101 2.46 4.23 -16.63
CA PHE A 101 3.35 3.17 -16.10
C PHE A 101 4.78 3.34 -16.64
N GLN A 102 5.74 2.64 -16.04
CA GLN A 102 7.12 2.65 -16.53
C GLN A 102 7.22 2.09 -17.95
N PRO A 103 7.87 2.80 -18.89
CA PRO A 103 8.00 2.34 -20.27
C PRO A 103 9.06 1.23 -20.43
N ALA A 104 10.00 1.14 -19.49
CA ALA A 104 11.06 0.13 -19.44
C ALA A 104 11.65 0.03 -18.02
N ALA A 105 12.36 -1.06 -17.74
CA ALA A 105 12.85 -1.41 -16.39
C ALA A 105 13.81 -0.40 -15.73
N ASP A 106 14.55 0.39 -16.50
CA ASP A 106 15.50 1.38 -15.99
C ASP A 106 15.16 2.82 -16.40
N VAL A 107 13.91 3.07 -16.77
CA VAL A 107 13.42 4.40 -17.16
C VAL A 107 12.38 4.88 -16.13
N PRO A 108 12.74 5.79 -15.22
CA PRO A 108 11.78 6.36 -14.27
C PRO A 108 10.72 7.20 -14.97
N VAL A 109 9.54 7.28 -14.36
CA VAL A 109 8.50 8.26 -14.73
C VAL A 109 8.59 9.43 -13.76
N ASP A 110 8.81 10.63 -14.29
CA ASP A 110 8.89 11.84 -13.48
C ASP A 110 7.49 12.21 -12.92
N SER A 111 7.42 12.55 -11.64
CA SER A 111 6.20 13.00 -10.97
C SER A 111 6.49 13.78 -9.69
N GLU A 112 5.53 14.60 -9.24
CA GLU A 112 5.65 15.30 -7.96
C GLU A 112 5.82 14.33 -6.80
N ALA A 113 5.07 13.22 -6.81
CA ALA A 113 5.14 12.17 -5.80
C ALA A 113 6.53 11.51 -5.75
N ALA A 114 7.10 11.15 -6.90
CA ALA A 114 8.41 10.50 -6.95
C ALA A 114 9.51 11.42 -6.38
N TRP A 115 9.49 12.70 -6.74
CA TRP A 115 10.45 13.68 -6.23
C TRP A 115 10.25 14.02 -4.75
N ASP A 116 9.01 14.09 -4.27
CA ASP A 116 8.73 14.27 -2.84
C ASP A 116 9.21 13.05 -2.03
N LEU A 117 8.99 11.83 -2.54
CA LEU A 117 9.51 10.62 -1.91
C LEU A 117 11.05 10.64 -1.83
N VAL A 118 11.73 10.98 -2.93
CA VAL A 118 13.20 11.15 -2.92
C VAL A 118 13.63 12.13 -1.84
N LYS A 119 13.00 13.30 -1.79
CA LYS A 119 13.32 14.35 -0.82
C LYS A 119 13.15 13.88 0.63
N ARG A 120 12.03 13.23 0.97
CA ARG A 120 11.74 12.77 2.34
C ARG A 120 12.64 11.61 2.75
N ALA A 121 12.87 10.68 1.85
CA ALA A 121 13.76 9.56 2.10
C ALA A 121 15.19 10.06 2.34
N MET A 122 15.70 10.98 1.51
CA MET A 122 17.05 11.54 1.69
C MET A 122 17.20 12.39 2.95
N ALA A 123 16.11 13.00 3.44
CA ALA A 123 16.08 13.70 4.72
C ALA A 123 15.96 12.77 5.94
N SER A 124 15.63 11.49 5.74
CA SER A 124 15.47 10.52 6.82
C SER A 124 16.81 9.95 7.28
N ASP A 125 16.94 9.75 8.59
CA ASP A 125 18.08 9.06 9.18
C ASP A 125 17.98 7.56 8.81
N PRO A 126 19.06 6.92 8.31
CA PRO A 126 19.04 5.48 8.02
C PRO A 126 18.63 4.58 9.20
N SER A 127 18.80 5.04 10.45
CA SER A 127 18.34 4.35 11.66
C SER A 127 16.86 4.57 11.99
N ASP A 128 16.23 5.57 11.37
CA ASP A 128 14.80 5.85 11.39
C ASP A 128 14.25 5.99 9.94
N PRO A 129 14.20 4.88 9.18
CA PRO A 129 13.82 4.90 7.79
C PRO A 129 12.36 5.31 7.61
N LEU A 130 12.07 5.97 6.49
CA LEU A 130 10.71 6.27 6.07
C LEU A 130 10.03 5.00 5.55
N TYR A 131 8.81 4.72 6.02
CA TYR A 131 8.01 3.62 5.50
C TYR A 131 7.23 4.09 4.28
N VAL A 132 7.44 3.44 3.14
CA VAL A 132 6.76 3.73 1.89
C VAL A 132 5.70 2.66 1.70
N VAL A 133 4.44 3.04 1.90
CA VAL A 133 3.31 2.13 1.88
C VAL A 133 2.65 2.20 0.52
N GLY A 134 2.72 1.12 -0.25
CA GLY A 134 2.07 1.01 -1.56
C GLY A 134 0.83 0.14 -1.48
N ILE A 135 -0.29 0.67 -1.95
CA ILE A 135 -1.55 -0.07 -2.15
C ILE A 135 -2.06 0.06 -3.60
N ALA A 136 -1.17 0.45 -4.52
CA ALA A 136 -1.45 0.65 -5.93
C ALA A 136 -0.37 0.02 -6.82
N ALA A 137 -0.45 0.27 -8.13
CA ALA A 137 0.69 0.09 -9.03
C ALA A 137 1.91 0.86 -8.50
N ILE A 138 3.02 0.14 -8.27
CA ILE A 138 4.20 0.64 -7.52
C ILE A 138 5.09 1.60 -8.32
N THR A 139 4.52 2.27 -9.33
CA THR A 139 5.21 3.10 -10.33
C THR A 139 5.93 4.28 -9.70
N ASN A 140 5.28 5.02 -8.79
CA ASN A 140 5.87 6.19 -8.13
C ASN A 140 7.09 5.81 -7.28
N VAL A 141 6.96 4.73 -6.51
CA VAL A 141 8.03 4.22 -5.63
C VAL A 141 9.21 3.70 -6.45
N ALA A 142 8.93 2.94 -7.51
CA ALA A 142 9.95 2.46 -8.43
C ALA A 142 10.65 3.61 -9.18
N ALA A 143 9.90 4.63 -9.59
CA ALA A 143 10.48 5.83 -10.20
C ALA A 143 11.41 6.56 -9.22
N ALA A 144 11.00 6.77 -7.96
CA ALA A 144 11.83 7.40 -6.94
C ALA A 144 13.14 6.64 -6.70
N LEU A 145 13.09 5.31 -6.62
CA LEU A 145 14.27 4.45 -6.48
C LEU A 145 15.22 4.55 -7.69
N LEU A 146 14.69 4.68 -8.91
CA LEU A 146 15.49 4.88 -10.11
C LEU A 146 16.09 6.29 -10.21
N LEU A 147 15.35 7.31 -9.75
CA LEU A 147 15.80 8.71 -9.73
C LEU A 147 16.92 8.93 -8.70
N GLU A 148 16.80 8.34 -7.51
CA GLU A 148 17.81 8.41 -6.45
C GLU A 148 18.02 7.05 -5.78
N PRO A 149 18.93 6.20 -6.30
CA PRO A 149 19.18 4.87 -5.75
C PRO A 149 19.61 4.84 -4.28
N ALA A 150 20.17 5.95 -3.76
CA ALA A 150 20.60 6.02 -2.36
C ALA A 150 19.43 6.00 -1.36
N ILE A 151 18.18 6.24 -1.80
CA ILE A 151 17.02 6.16 -0.90
C ILE A 151 16.78 4.74 -0.39
N ILE A 152 17.30 3.71 -1.06
CA ILE A 152 17.18 2.31 -0.63
C ILE A 152 17.71 2.09 0.79
N GLU A 153 18.74 2.88 1.17
CA GLU A 153 19.34 2.85 2.49
C GLU A 153 18.53 3.63 3.54
N ARG A 154 17.42 4.27 3.18
CA ARG A 154 16.65 5.18 4.04
C ARG A 154 15.15 4.89 4.04
N ILE A 155 14.70 3.86 3.32
CA ILE A 155 13.29 3.47 3.26
C ILE A 155 13.07 1.99 3.59
N VAL A 156 11.84 1.69 3.99
CA VAL A 156 11.28 0.34 4.02
C VAL A 156 9.98 0.38 3.21
N VAL A 157 9.83 -0.53 2.25
CA VAL A 157 8.62 -0.60 1.41
C VAL A 157 7.67 -1.64 1.98
N VAL A 158 6.42 -1.26 2.23
CA VAL A 158 5.32 -2.17 2.58
C VAL A 158 4.33 -2.14 1.44
N TRP A 159 4.18 -3.23 0.70
CA TRP A 159 3.43 -3.21 -0.56
C TRP A 159 2.38 -4.31 -0.62
N LEU A 160 1.13 -3.91 -0.86
CA LEU A 160 0.05 -4.80 -1.27
C LEU A 160 0.15 -5.03 -2.78
N GLY A 161 0.65 -6.20 -3.14
CA GLY A 161 0.89 -6.54 -4.53
C GLY A 161 1.15 -8.01 -4.71
N GLY A 162 0.69 -8.54 -5.85
CA GLY A 162 0.85 -9.95 -6.16
C GLY A 162 0.01 -10.89 -5.30
N ASN A 163 0.10 -12.18 -5.60
CA ASN A 163 -0.57 -13.25 -4.85
C ASN A 163 0.42 -13.99 -3.96
N ALA A 164 -0.08 -14.82 -3.05
CA ALA A 164 0.74 -15.63 -2.17
C ALA A 164 1.81 -16.40 -2.96
N LEU A 165 3.00 -16.59 -2.39
CA LEU A 165 4.12 -17.21 -3.11
C LEU A 165 3.84 -18.63 -3.62
N HIS A 166 2.85 -19.31 -3.04
CA HIS A 166 2.39 -20.65 -3.43
C HIS A 166 1.17 -20.62 -4.38
N TRP A 167 0.65 -19.44 -4.72
CA TRP A 167 -0.49 -19.29 -5.63
C TRP A 167 -0.06 -19.59 -7.08
N PRO A 168 -0.96 -20.14 -7.93
CA PRO A 168 -0.58 -20.60 -9.29
C PRO A 168 0.00 -19.51 -10.22
N ASP A 169 -0.37 -18.26 -9.98
CA ASP A 169 0.14 -17.06 -10.65
C ASP A 169 0.08 -15.86 -9.70
N THR A 170 0.65 -14.74 -10.13
CA THR A 170 0.64 -13.47 -9.44
C THR A 170 0.09 -12.34 -10.33
N ARG A 171 -0.91 -12.65 -11.15
CA ARG A 171 -1.68 -11.66 -11.93
C ARG A 171 -2.66 -10.91 -11.03
N GLU A 172 -2.10 -10.14 -10.14
CA GLU A 172 -2.83 -9.26 -9.23
C GLU A 172 -2.82 -7.84 -9.82
N PHE A 173 -3.88 -7.06 -9.57
CA PHE A 173 -4.16 -5.80 -10.25
C PHE A 173 -3.00 -4.79 -10.13
N ASN A 174 -2.54 -4.51 -8.91
CA ASN A 174 -1.47 -3.54 -8.65
C ASN A 174 -0.16 -3.96 -9.32
N LEU A 175 0.22 -5.23 -9.15
CA LEU A 175 1.45 -5.77 -9.72
C LEU A 175 1.40 -5.80 -11.26
N GLN A 176 0.28 -6.21 -11.86
CA GLN A 176 0.21 -6.42 -13.30
C GLN A 176 0.17 -5.13 -14.12
N GLN A 177 -0.30 -4.04 -13.54
CA GLN A 177 -0.39 -2.75 -14.23
C GLN A 177 0.98 -2.19 -14.60
N ASP A 178 1.99 -2.38 -13.74
CA ASP A 178 3.37 -1.97 -14.02
C ASP A 178 4.35 -3.10 -13.70
N ILE A 179 4.54 -3.99 -14.68
CA ILE A 179 5.46 -5.12 -14.58
C ILE A 179 6.93 -4.68 -14.40
N HIS A 180 7.31 -3.52 -14.95
CA HIS A 180 8.67 -3.00 -14.86
C HIS A 180 8.96 -2.50 -13.44
N ALA A 181 8.06 -1.68 -12.89
CA ALA A 181 8.13 -1.23 -11.51
C ALA A 181 8.07 -2.40 -10.52
N SER A 182 7.16 -3.35 -10.76
CA SER A 182 6.99 -4.53 -9.91
C SER A 182 8.25 -5.40 -9.85
N ARG A 183 8.89 -5.66 -11.00
CA ARG A 183 10.15 -6.40 -11.05
C ARG A 183 11.26 -5.70 -10.28
N LEU A 184 11.35 -4.37 -10.44
CA LEU A 184 12.35 -3.59 -9.74
C LEU A 184 12.26 -3.79 -8.22
N MET A 185 11.05 -3.80 -7.64
CA MET A 185 10.87 -4.01 -6.18
C MET A 185 11.49 -5.30 -5.68
N PHE A 186 11.38 -6.38 -6.46
CA PHE A 186 11.96 -7.67 -6.08
C PHE A 186 13.46 -7.73 -6.38
N ASP A 187 13.95 -7.02 -7.40
CA ASP A 187 15.34 -7.12 -7.89
C ASP A 187 16.31 -6.12 -7.24
N CYS A 188 15.86 -4.93 -6.82
CA CYS A 188 16.76 -3.84 -6.44
C CYS A 188 17.39 -3.97 -5.05
N GLY A 189 16.86 -4.85 -4.18
CA GLY A 189 17.38 -5.04 -2.83
C GLY A 189 16.81 -4.06 -1.80
N VAL A 190 15.68 -3.42 -2.08
CA VAL A 190 14.99 -2.57 -1.11
C VAL A 190 14.42 -3.46 0.01
N PRO A 191 14.45 -3.02 1.28
CA PRO A 191 13.75 -3.74 2.34
C PRO A 191 12.25 -3.77 2.03
N LEU A 192 11.76 -4.93 1.59
CA LEU A 192 10.40 -5.13 1.12
C LEU A 192 9.63 -6.03 2.10
N ILE A 193 8.50 -5.52 2.57
CA ILE A 193 7.45 -6.28 3.24
C ILE A 193 6.31 -6.46 2.23
N LEU A 194 6.20 -7.67 1.71
CA LEU A 194 5.18 -8.04 0.74
C LEU A 194 3.90 -8.46 1.46
N MET A 195 2.79 -7.86 1.06
CA MET A 195 1.43 -8.19 1.47
C MET A 195 0.67 -8.80 0.29
N PRO A 196 0.55 -10.13 0.20
CA PRO A 196 -0.12 -10.75 -0.94
C PRO A 196 -1.64 -10.64 -0.90
N CYS A 197 -2.29 -10.56 -2.06
CA CYS A 197 -3.74 -10.55 -2.22
C CYS A 197 -4.31 -11.98 -2.11
N LEU A 198 -4.36 -12.73 -3.22
CA LEU A 198 -4.92 -14.09 -3.20
C LEU A 198 -4.11 -15.02 -2.32
N GLY A 199 -4.82 -15.76 -1.46
CA GLY A 199 -4.24 -16.69 -0.49
C GLY A 199 -3.81 -16.05 0.84
N VAL A 200 -3.86 -14.71 0.98
CA VAL A 200 -3.52 -14.02 2.24
C VAL A 200 -4.52 -12.92 2.61
N ALA A 201 -4.69 -11.85 1.82
CA ALA A 201 -5.62 -10.78 2.18
C ALA A 201 -7.10 -11.10 1.83
N THR A 202 -7.35 -12.17 1.08
CA THR A 202 -8.70 -12.59 0.62
C THR A 202 -9.78 -12.70 1.68
N HIS A 203 -9.41 -12.98 2.93
CA HIS A 203 -10.38 -13.13 4.01
C HIS A 203 -10.57 -11.85 4.83
N LEU A 204 -9.94 -10.72 4.47
CA LEU A 204 -10.27 -9.38 5.00
C LEU A 204 -11.60 -8.87 4.46
N GLN A 205 -12.66 -9.65 4.67
CA GLN A 205 -13.99 -9.38 4.15
C GLN A 205 -14.85 -8.68 5.19
N THR A 206 -15.70 -7.76 4.75
CA THR A 206 -16.79 -7.20 5.55
C THR A 206 -18.09 -7.29 4.77
N SER A 207 -19.20 -6.99 5.45
CA SER A 207 -20.54 -6.97 4.87
C SER A 207 -21.22 -5.62 5.11
N LEU A 208 -22.24 -5.32 4.31
CA LEU A 208 -23.06 -4.12 4.52
C LEU A 208 -23.70 -4.11 5.93
N SER A 209 -23.99 -5.28 6.50
CA SER A 209 -24.58 -5.38 7.85
C SER A 209 -23.60 -4.92 8.93
N GLU A 210 -22.34 -5.34 8.85
CA GLU A 210 -21.31 -4.88 9.79
C GLU A 210 -21.08 -3.37 9.65
N LEU A 211 -21.00 -2.85 8.42
CA LEU A 211 -20.83 -1.41 8.21
C LEU A 211 -22.06 -0.61 8.68
N ARG A 212 -23.27 -1.15 8.52
CA ARG A 212 -24.50 -0.52 9.03
C ARG A 212 -24.46 -0.37 10.55
N ASP A 213 -23.99 -1.40 11.25
CA ASP A 213 -24.04 -1.45 12.71
C ASP A 213 -22.86 -0.71 13.35
N TYR A 214 -21.68 -0.70 12.72
CA TYR A 214 -20.44 -0.23 13.36
C TYR A 214 -19.80 0.99 12.71
N VAL A 215 -20.17 1.35 11.47
CA VAL A 215 -19.54 2.44 10.70
C VAL A 215 -20.53 3.56 10.36
N LYS A 216 -21.75 3.21 9.95
CA LYS A 216 -22.80 4.19 9.66
C LYS A 216 -23.15 5.02 10.90
N GLY A 217 -23.31 6.32 10.71
CA GLY A 217 -23.62 7.28 11.76
C GLY A 217 -22.43 7.63 12.67
N GLN A 218 -21.23 7.09 12.42
CA GLN A 218 -20.01 7.41 13.16
C GLN A 218 -19.28 8.59 12.50
N GLY A 219 -19.96 9.75 12.47
CA GLY A 219 -19.47 10.97 11.84
C GLY A 219 -19.51 10.93 10.30
N GLU A 220 -19.10 12.04 9.68
CA GLU A 220 -19.14 12.20 8.21
C GLU A 220 -18.31 11.14 7.48
N ILE A 221 -17.17 10.72 8.07
CA ILE A 221 -16.33 9.67 7.49
C ILE A 221 -17.01 8.30 7.52
N GLY A 222 -17.71 7.96 8.61
CA GLY A 222 -18.43 6.70 8.74
C GLY A 222 -19.58 6.61 7.73
N ASP A 223 -20.36 7.67 7.57
CA ASP A 223 -21.43 7.72 6.58
C ASP A 223 -20.89 7.61 5.15
N TYR A 224 -19.80 8.31 4.84
CA TYR A 224 -19.15 8.24 3.53
C TYR A 224 -18.62 6.83 3.19
N LEU A 225 -17.97 6.15 4.14
CA LEU A 225 -17.49 4.78 3.94
C LEU A 225 -18.65 3.78 3.81
N TYR A 226 -19.71 3.94 4.59
CA TYR A 226 -20.93 3.13 4.47
C TYR A 226 -21.56 3.29 3.08
N GLU A 227 -21.76 4.53 2.62
CA GLU A 227 -22.37 4.82 1.32
C GLU A 227 -21.50 4.31 0.16
N THR A 228 -20.18 4.45 0.26
CA THR A 228 -19.24 3.90 -0.73
C THR A 228 -19.40 2.38 -0.86
N TYR A 229 -19.49 1.66 0.26
CA TYR A 229 -19.72 0.22 0.25
C TYR A 229 -21.13 -0.14 -0.24
N GLU A 230 -22.17 0.56 0.21
CA GLU A 230 -23.56 0.32 -0.19
C GLU A 230 -23.73 0.43 -1.71
N ASN A 231 -23.07 1.40 -2.33
CA ASN A 231 -23.12 1.64 -3.77
C ASN A 231 -22.25 0.69 -4.60
N CYS A 232 -21.40 -0.12 -3.98
CA CYS A 232 -20.48 -1.01 -4.70
C CYS A 232 -21.17 -2.25 -5.30
N SER A 233 -22.38 -2.57 -4.84
CA SER A 233 -23.23 -3.65 -5.35
C SER A 233 -24.70 -3.26 -5.22
N SER A 234 -25.53 -3.64 -6.19
CA SER A 234 -26.99 -3.45 -6.12
C SER A 234 -27.70 -4.52 -5.31
N ASP A 235 -27.05 -5.65 -5.04
CA ASP A 235 -27.56 -6.74 -4.20
C ASP A 235 -26.54 -7.08 -3.11
N HIS A 236 -27.02 -7.03 -1.86
CA HIS A 236 -26.22 -7.31 -0.66
C HIS A 236 -26.63 -8.61 0.04
N PHE A 237 -27.56 -9.40 -0.52
CA PHE A 237 -27.99 -10.65 0.09
C PHE A 237 -26.89 -11.72 0.05
N GLY A 238 -26.26 -11.98 1.20
CA GLY A 238 -25.11 -12.90 1.29
C GLY A 238 -23.82 -12.33 0.69
N TYR A 239 -23.81 -11.02 0.39
CA TYR A 239 -22.66 -10.34 -0.21
C TYR A 239 -21.66 -9.91 0.86
N SER A 240 -20.39 -10.17 0.58
CA SER A 240 -19.26 -9.60 1.30
C SER A 240 -18.23 -9.13 0.28
N ARG A 241 -17.45 -8.12 0.64
CA ARG A 241 -16.35 -7.62 -0.17
C ARG A 241 -15.09 -7.60 0.66
N VAL A 242 -13.98 -7.97 0.02
CA VAL A 242 -12.66 -7.86 0.61
C VAL A 242 -12.29 -6.38 0.62
N ILE A 243 -11.74 -5.91 1.74
CA ILE A 243 -11.11 -4.61 1.86
C ILE A 243 -9.60 -4.92 1.90
N TRP A 244 -8.93 -4.92 0.75
CA TRP A 244 -7.57 -5.47 0.62
C TRP A 244 -6.57 -4.53 1.28
N ASP A 245 -6.66 -3.26 0.96
CA ASP A 245 -5.64 -2.25 1.27
C ASP A 245 -5.44 -1.98 2.76
N ILE A 246 -6.45 -2.26 3.60
CA ILE A 246 -6.29 -2.16 5.06
C ILE A 246 -5.28 -3.17 5.60
N ALA A 247 -4.87 -4.18 4.83
CA ALA A 247 -3.88 -5.17 5.23
C ALA A 247 -2.51 -4.55 5.56
N VAL A 248 -2.03 -3.61 4.75
CA VAL A 248 -0.73 -2.97 5.00
C VAL A 248 -0.79 -2.06 6.22
N ILE A 249 -1.90 -1.35 6.41
CA ILE A 249 -2.15 -0.52 7.59
C ILE A 249 -2.27 -1.38 8.85
N ALA A 250 -2.89 -2.56 8.76
CA ALA A 250 -2.96 -3.53 9.85
C ALA A 250 -1.57 -3.99 10.30
N TRP A 251 -0.67 -4.31 9.37
CA TRP A 251 0.69 -4.72 9.71
C TRP A 251 1.47 -3.61 10.44
N LEU A 252 1.27 -2.35 10.03
CA LEU A 252 1.87 -1.17 10.66
C LEU A 252 1.27 -0.85 12.04
N ASN A 253 -0.02 -1.12 12.23
CA ASN A 253 -0.68 -0.94 13.52
C ASN A 253 -0.24 -2.01 14.53
N ASN A 254 -0.25 -3.27 14.12
CA ASN A 254 0.13 -4.37 14.98
C ASN A 254 0.58 -5.59 14.15
N PRO A 255 1.88 -5.92 14.15
CA PRO A 255 2.40 -7.06 13.38
C PRO A 255 1.90 -8.42 13.89
N GLU A 256 1.35 -8.52 15.11
CA GLU A 256 0.80 -9.78 15.64
C GLU A 256 -0.49 -10.22 14.93
N TRP A 257 -1.20 -9.29 14.29
CA TRP A 257 -2.35 -9.60 13.44
C TRP A 257 -1.92 -10.17 12.09
N CYS A 258 -0.69 -9.92 11.66
CA CYS A 258 -0.20 -10.21 10.32
C CYS A 258 1.01 -11.16 10.39
N TRP A 259 0.75 -12.47 10.46
CA TRP A 259 1.82 -13.46 10.53
C TRP A 259 2.67 -13.43 9.27
N SER A 260 3.98 -13.37 9.48
CA SER A 260 4.93 -13.18 8.40
C SER A 260 6.24 -13.88 8.67
N THR A 261 6.94 -14.22 7.60
CA THR A 261 8.25 -14.87 7.66
C THR A 261 9.24 -14.20 6.71
N LEU A 262 10.53 -14.39 7.00
CA LEU A 262 11.59 -13.99 6.08
C LEU A 262 11.73 -15.06 4.99
N VAL A 263 11.77 -14.61 3.74
CA VAL A 263 11.96 -15.46 2.56
C VAL A 263 12.96 -14.79 1.62
N HIS A 264 13.61 -15.56 0.76
CA HIS A 264 14.41 -14.99 -0.32
C HIS A 264 13.48 -14.31 -1.33
N SER A 265 13.86 -13.10 -1.76
CA SER A 265 13.10 -12.32 -2.74
C SER A 265 12.84 -13.16 -4.00
N PRO A 266 11.57 -13.36 -4.41
CA PRO A 266 11.26 -14.14 -5.59
C PRO A 266 11.68 -13.40 -6.87
N ARG A 267 11.64 -14.09 -8.00
CA ARG A 267 11.71 -13.48 -9.33
C ARG A 267 10.32 -13.47 -9.95
N LEU A 268 9.95 -12.35 -10.56
CA LEU A 268 8.69 -12.19 -11.29
C LEU A 268 8.92 -12.45 -12.78
N SER A 269 8.38 -13.56 -13.29
CA SER A 269 8.48 -13.96 -14.70
C SER A 269 7.59 -13.13 -15.64
N ASP A 270 7.74 -13.28 -16.96
CA ASP A 270 6.90 -12.60 -17.97
C ASP A 270 5.46 -13.12 -18.00
N ASP A 271 5.22 -14.33 -17.51
CA ASP A 271 3.88 -14.93 -17.42
C ASP A 271 3.21 -14.69 -16.06
N PHE A 272 3.76 -13.78 -15.24
CA PHE A 272 3.29 -13.45 -13.89
C PHE A 272 3.30 -14.65 -12.95
N ARG A 273 4.46 -15.28 -12.81
CA ARG A 273 4.69 -16.33 -11.83
C ARG A 273 5.89 -16.01 -10.96
N TRP A 274 5.85 -16.55 -9.74
CA TRP A 274 6.98 -16.56 -8.85
C TRP A 274 7.97 -17.66 -9.23
N SER A 275 9.24 -17.29 -9.37
CA SER A 275 10.35 -18.22 -9.41
C SER A 275 11.22 -18.04 -8.17
N VAL A 276 11.65 -19.16 -7.58
CA VAL A 276 12.37 -19.20 -6.30
C VAL A 276 13.86 -19.29 -6.56
N ASP A 277 14.63 -18.40 -5.93
CA ASP A 277 16.09 -18.41 -5.93
C ASP A 277 16.57 -18.12 -4.51
N THR A 278 17.06 -19.15 -3.84
CA THR A 278 17.47 -19.14 -2.43
C THR A 278 18.78 -18.42 -2.17
N ASN A 279 19.43 -17.85 -3.20
CA ASN A 279 20.63 -17.02 -3.05
C ASN A 279 20.34 -15.51 -3.04
N ARG A 280 19.07 -15.10 -3.21
CA ARG A 280 18.69 -13.68 -3.26
C ARG A 280 18.61 -13.04 -1.87
N HIS A 281 18.55 -11.72 -1.81
CA HIS A 281 18.36 -10.99 -0.55
C HIS A 281 17.00 -11.36 0.09
N PHE A 282 16.88 -11.14 1.40
CA PHE A 282 15.64 -11.40 2.12
C PHE A 282 14.59 -10.31 1.85
N ILE A 283 13.33 -10.74 1.85
CA ILE A 283 12.14 -9.91 2.03
C ILE A 283 11.32 -10.51 3.18
N ARG A 284 10.37 -9.73 3.71
CA ARG A 284 9.33 -10.27 4.61
C ARG A 284 8.07 -10.51 3.82
N CYS A 285 7.48 -11.69 3.94
CA CYS A 285 6.22 -12.01 3.28
C CYS A 285 5.17 -12.35 4.33
N VAL A 286 4.04 -11.62 4.30
CA VAL A 286 2.88 -11.92 5.13
C VAL A 286 2.16 -13.13 4.54
N HIS A 287 1.75 -14.06 5.39
CA HIS A 287 1.11 -15.30 4.97
C HIS A 287 -0.21 -15.59 5.71
N PHE A 288 -0.60 -14.74 6.67
CA PHE A 288 -1.90 -14.81 7.32
C PHE A 288 -2.26 -13.46 7.97
N ILE A 289 -3.55 -13.15 8.04
CA ILE A 289 -4.06 -11.92 8.67
C ILE A 289 -5.21 -12.26 9.62
N ARG A 290 -5.27 -11.67 10.81
CA ARG A 290 -6.40 -11.83 11.73
C ARG A 290 -7.49 -10.81 11.42
N ARG A 291 -8.41 -11.17 10.52
CA ARG A 291 -9.49 -10.29 10.06
C ARG A 291 -10.24 -9.60 11.20
N ASP A 292 -10.67 -10.35 12.21
CA ASP A 292 -11.51 -9.79 13.28
C ASP A 292 -10.78 -8.76 14.13
N ASP A 293 -9.50 -8.96 14.38
CA ASP A 293 -8.68 -8.00 15.12
C ASP A 293 -8.51 -6.70 14.31
N VAL A 294 -8.27 -6.83 13.00
CA VAL A 294 -8.12 -5.70 12.08
C VAL A 294 -9.41 -4.88 11.98
N PHE A 295 -10.55 -5.52 11.72
CA PHE A 295 -11.82 -4.78 11.62
C PHE A 295 -12.27 -4.20 12.95
N ARG A 296 -12.00 -4.88 14.08
CA ARG A 296 -12.26 -4.32 15.40
C ARG A 296 -11.50 -3.01 15.61
N ASP A 297 -10.19 -3.01 15.33
CA ASP A 297 -9.36 -1.82 15.47
C ASP A 297 -9.82 -0.69 14.54
N LEU A 298 -10.11 -1.00 13.27
CA LEU A 298 -10.65 -0.05 12.30
C LEU A 298 -11.98 0.57 12.77
N PHE A 299 -12.96 -0.26 13.18
CA PHE A 299 -14.27 0.23 13.61
C PHE A 299 -14.19 1.03 14.90
N CYS A 300 -13.34 0.63 15.86
CA CYS A 300 -13.12 1.40 17.08
C CYS A 300 -12.56 2.80 16.75
N LYS A 301 -11.55 2.89 15.88
CA LYS A 301 -10.97 4.18 15.47
C LYS A 301 -11.97 5.10 14.77
N ILE A 302 -12.81 4.55 13.89
CA ILE A 302 -13.89 5.31 13.25
C ILE A 302 -14.86 5.86 14.31
N GLN A 303 -15.32 5.02 15.25
CA GLN A 303 -16.22 5.44 16.32
C GLN A 303 -15.60 6.48 17.27
N GLU A 304 -14.31 6.37 17.56
CA GLU A 304 -13.58 7.32 18.41
C GLU A 304 -13.40 8.66 17.73
N SER A 305 -13.13 8.68 16.42
CA SER A 305 -13.00 9.92 15.64
C SER A 305 -14.28 10.76 15.55
N ALA A 306 -15.44 10.14 15.79
CA ALA A 306 -16.74 10.79 15.75
C ALA A 306 -17.12 11.49 17.06
N ARG A 307 -16.34 11.30 18.14
CA ARG A 307 -16.57 11.87 19.47
C ARG A 307 -15.85 13.20 19.66
#